data_AF-A0A8U1ET59-F1
#
_entry.id   AF-A0A8U1ET59-F1
#
_cell.length_a   1.000
_cell.length_b   1.000
_cell.length_c   1.000
_cell.angle_alpha   90.00
_cell.angle_beta   90.00
_cell.angle_gamma   90.00
#
_symmetry.space_group_name_H-M   'P 1'
#
loop_
_entity.id
_entity.type
_entity.pdbx_description
1 polymer ?
#
loop_
_entity_poly.entity_id
_entity_poly.type
_entity_poly.pdbx_seq_one_letter_code
_entity_poly.pdbx_strand_id
1 'polypeptide(L)'
;MWTISMVQLCFPAFTLLLAYAFVQAAATEDDVTPRLSFTYNAKERSAKRFSVDGVFNYTSLLLSKEDNMLYVGAREELFALNLSDISRVKLQRNLTWSTPKMKRDECSFKGKDLQTDCFNYIKILLRVNSTHLYVCGTYAFSPICAYIVSV
;
A
#
# COMPACT_ATOMS: atom_id res chain seq x y z
N MET A 1 70.90 -11.99 -20.47
CA MET A 1 69.91 -12.67 -21.34
C MET A 1 68.82 -13.42 -20.56
N TRP A 2 68.42 -12.98 -19.35
CA TRP A 2 67.36 -13.64 -18.55
C TRP A 2 66.13 -12.75 -18.31
N THR A 3 66.17 -11.48 -18.73
CA THR A 3 65.09 -10.50 -18.50
C THR A 3 63.96 -10.57 -19.54
N ILE A 4 64.22 -11.11 -20.74
CA ILE A 4 63.25 -11.15 -21.85
C ILE A 4 62.22 -12.28 -21.66
N SER A 5 62.63 -13.45 -21.15
CA SER A 5 61.72 -14.59 -20.89
C SER A 5 60.64 -14.27 -19.86
N MET A 6 60.94 -13.46 -18.84
CA MET A 6 59.96 -13.12 -17.81
C MET A 6 58.88 -12.16 -18.34
N VAL A 7 59.25 -11.23 -19.23
CA VAL A 7 58.32 -10.28 -19.86
C VAL A 7 57.34 -10.99 -20.80
N GLN A 8 57.82 -12.01 -21.52
CA GLN A 8 57.03 -12.76 -22.50
C GLN A 8 55.99 -13.70 -21.87
N LEU A 9 56.23 -14.21 -20.65
CA LEU A 9 55.25 -14.98 -19.86
C LEU A 9 54.31 -14.10 -19.03
N CYS A 10 54.74 -12.91 -18.59
CA CYS A 10 53.89 -11.98 -17.82
C CYS A 10 52.81 -11.31 -18.67
N PHE A 11 53.09 -11.01 -19.94
CA PHE A 11 52.12 -10.38 -20.85
C PHE A 11 50.81 -11.18 -21.07
N PRO A 12 50.83 -12.49 -21.37
CA PRO A 12 49.62 -13.28 -21.52
C PRO A 12 48.88 -13.46 -20.19
N ALA A 13 49.60 -13.55 -19.07
CA ALA A 13 48.97 -13.64 -17.74
C ALA A 13 48.25 -12.33 -17.36
N PHE A 14 48.85 -11.18 -17.65
CA PHE A 14 48.26 -9.87 -17.37
C PHE A 14 47.04 -9.58 -18.26
N THR A 15 47.07 -9.99 -19.53
CA THR A 15 45.91 -9.86 -20.43
C THR A 15 44.77 -10.79 -20.04
N LEU A 16 45.04 -12.02 -19.59
CA LEU A 16 44.03 -12.92 -19.02
C LEU A 16 43.40 -12.36 -17.74
N LEU A 17 44.22 -11.79 -16.83
CA LEU A 17 43.74 -11.15 -15.61
C LEU A 17 42.87 -9.90 -15.91
N LEU A 18 43.29 -9.07 -16.86
CA LEU A 18 42.50 -7.92 -17.31
C LEU A 18 41.20 -8.36 -17.98
N ALA A 19 41.23 -9.39 -18.83
CA ALA A 19 40.03 -9.93 -19.46
C ALA A 19 39.06 -10.52 -18.43
N TYR A 20 39.57 -11.26 -17.44
CA TYR A 20 38.76 -11.79 -16.34
C TYR A 20 38.16 -10.67 -15.49
N ALA A 21 38.93 -9.63 -15.16
CA ALA A 21 38.43 -8.46 -14.45
C ALA A 21 37.37 -7.70 -15.27
N PHE A 22 37.52 -7.63 -16.60
CA PHE A 22 36.54 -7.01 -17.49
C PHE A 22 35.25 -7.84 -17.59
N VAL A 23 35.34 -9.17 -17.63
CA VAL A 23 34.18 -10.08 -17.59
C VAL A 23 33.45 -9.97 -16.25
N GLN A 24 34.19 -9.87 -15.14
CA GLN A 24 33.61 -9.63 -13.80
C GLN A 24 32.96 -8.25 -13.69
N ALA A 25 33.56 -7.20 -14.26
CA ALA A 25 33.01 -5.85 -14.26
C ALA A 25 31.81 -5.67 -15.22
N ALA A 26 31.78 -6.42 -16.33
CA ALA A 26 30.68 -6.44 -17.29
C ALA A 26 29.52 -7.37 -16.86
N ALA A 27 29.79 -8.31 -15.95
CA ALA A 27 28.76 -9.07 -15.25
C ALA A 27 28.08 -8.18 -14.21
N THR A 28 27.24 -7.26 -14.68
CA THR A 28 26.29 -6.56 -13.81
C THR A 28 25.21 -7.57 -13.43
N GLU A 29 25.33 -8.16 -12.23
CA GLU A 29 24.24 -8.91 -11.64
C GLU A 29 23.02 -8.00 -11.38
N ASP A 30 21.86 -8.58 -11.68
CA ASP A 30 20.48 -8.09 -11.59
C ASP A 30 20.04 -6.97 -12.55
N ASP A 31 19.54 -7.39 -13.72
CA ASP A 31 18.58 -6.61 -14.51
C ASP A 31 17.30 -6.36 -13.68
N VAL A 32 17.26 -5.18 -13.04
CA VAL A 32 16.14 -4.68 -12.24
C VAL A 32 14.99 -4.14 -13.10
N THR A 33 15.06 -4.26 -14.43
CA THR A 33 14.02 -3.75 -15.32
C THR A 33 12.77 -4.62 -15.23
N PRO A 34 11.59 -4.05 -14.93
CA PRO A 34 10.35 -4.81 -14.94
C PRO A 34 10.09 -5.41 -16.33
N ARG A 35 9.92 -6.74 -16.39
CA ARG A 35 9.63 -7.46 -17.65
C ARG A 35 8.38 -6.96 -18.36
N LEU A 36 7.41 -6.44 -17.61
CA LEU A 36 6.19 -5.83 -18.11
C LEU A 36 5.92 -4.56 -17.29
N SER A 37 5.76 -3.44 -18.00
CA SER A 37 5.34 -2.18 -17.42
C SER A 37 4.10 -1.69 -18.16
N PHE A 38 3.12 -1.22 -17.39
CA PHE A 38 1.89 -0.66 -17.92
C PHE A 38 1.72 0.75 -17.35
N THR A 39 1.37 1.69 -18.21
CA THR A 39 1.00 3.03 -17.76
C THR A 39 -0.30 2.99 -16.96
N TYR A 40 -0.51 4.02 -16.15
CA TYR A 40 -1.78 4.21 -15.48
C TYR A 40 -2.92 4.27 -16.52
N ASN A 41 -3.91 3.39 -16.40
CA ASN A 41 -5.02 3.18 -17.36
C ASN A 41 -4.68 2.47 -18.67
N ALA A 42 -3.59 1.71 -18.74
CA ALA A 42 -3.33 0.82 -19.86
C ALA A 42 -4.56 -0.09 -20.16
N LYS A 43 -5.00 -0.11 -21.43
CA LYS A 43 -6.17 -0.89 -21.86
C LYS A 43 -5.88 -2.39 -21.80
N GLU A 44 -4.62 -2.75 -22.00
CA GLU A 44 -4.05 -4.10 -21.93
C GLU A 44 -4.20 -4.70 -20.52
N ARG A 45 -4.27 -3.85 -19.49
CA ARG A 45 -4.39 -4.26 -18.09
C ARG A 45 -5.31 -3.32 -17.31
N SER A 46 -6.60 -3.39 -17.62
CA SER A 46 -7.62 -2.61 -16.91
C SER A 46 -7.79 -3.11 -15.47
N ALA A 47 -7.67 -2.21 -14.49
CA ALA A 47 -8.00 -2.47 -13.10
C ALA A 47 -9.29 -1.74 -12.73
N LYS A 48 -10.19 -2.43 -12.02
CA LYS A 48 -11.35 -1.78 -11.39
C LYS A 48 -10.86 -0.84 -10.30
N ARG A 49 -11.57 0.28 -10.11
CA ARG A 49 -11.23 1.30 -9.12
C ARG A 49 -12.45 1.75 -8.38
N PHE A 50 -12.21 2.21 -7.16
CA PHE A 50 -13.19 2.76 -6.27
C PHE A 50 -12.61 4.02 -5.62
N SER A 51 -13.38 5.10 -5.64
CA SER A 51 -13.11 6.35 -4.93
C SER A 51 -14.44 7.06 -4.74
N VAL A 52 -14.55 7.82 -3.66
CA VAL A 52 -15.72 8.65 -3.34
C VAL A 52 -15.24 10.08 -3.17
N ASP A 53 -15.97 11.03 -3.76
CA ASP A 53 -15.63 12.44 -3.67
C ASP A 53 -15.59 12.91 -2.21
N GLY A 54 -14.53 13.63 -1.85
CA GLY A 54 -14.33 14.13 -0.48
C GLY A 54 -13.79 13.12 0.53
N VAL A 55 -13.65 11.85 0.14
CA VAL A 55 -13.08 10.78 0.99
C VAL A 55 -11.65 10.48 0.58
N PHE A 56 -10.78 10.35 1.57
CA PHE A 56 -9.35 10.15 1.37
C PHE A 56 -8.82 9.07 2.32
N ASN A 57 -7.57 8.65 2.13
CA ASN A 57 -6.85 7.75 3.03
C ASN A 57 -7.49 6.37 3.20
N TYR A 58 -7.77 5.68 2.10
CA TYR A 58 -8.16 4.26 2.07
C TYR A 58 -6.99 3.35 2.52
N THR A 59 -6.75 3.24 3.83
CA THR A 59 -5.54 2.58 4.37
C THR A 59 -5.78 1.23 5.03
N SER A 60 -7.02 0.88 5.34
CA SER A 60 -7.35 -0.39 6.00
C SER A 60 -8.23 -1.24 5.09
N LEU A 61 -7.83 -2.49 4.85
CA LEU A 61 -8.52 -3.40 3.96
C LEU A 61 -8.76 -4.74 4.67
N LEU A 62 -9.98 -5.26 4.58
CA LEU A 62 -10.33 -6.59 5.07
C LEU A 62 -11.10 -7.34 3.98
N LEU A 63 -10.49 -8.38 3.45
CA LEU A 63 -11.11 -9.27 2.46
C LEU A 63 -11.96 -10.33 3.18
N SER A 64 -13.27 -10.38 2.90
CA SER A 64 -14.17 -11.43 3.36
C SER A 64 -14.70 -12.25 2.19
N LYS A 65 -14.21 -13.49 2.08
CA LYS A 65 -14.68 -14.43 1.05
C LYS A 65 -16.09 -14.94 1.34
N GLU A 66 -16.42 -15.12 2.63
CA GLU A 66 -17.71 -15.63 3.10
C GLU A 66 -18.86 -14.69 2.70
N ASP A 67 -18.68 -13.38 2.93
CA ASP A 67 -19.70 -12.38 2.60
C ASP A 67 -19.60 -11.91 1.14
N ASN A 68 -18.57 -12.36 0.40
CA ASN A 68 -18.23 -11.84 -0.93
C ASN A 68 -17.98 -10.30 -0.93
N MET A 69 -17.30 -9.80 0.12
CA MET A 69 -17.06 -8.38 0.37
C MET A 69 -15.58 -8.04 0.57
N LEU A 70 -15.21 -6.82 0.20
CA LEU A 70 -14.00 -6.11 0.61
C LEU A 70 -14.42 -4.94 1.49
N TYR A 71 -14.07 -4.99 2.78
CA TYR A 71 -14.26 -3.87 3.68
C TYR A 71 -13.08 -2.90 3.57
N VAL A 72 -13.36 -1.61 3.48
CA VAL A 72 -12.36 -0.56 3.28
C VAL A 72 -12.55 0.55 4.31
N GLY A 73 -11.57 0.71 5.17
CA GLY A 73 -11.49 1.80 6.14
C GLY A 73 -10.76 2.99 5.54
N ALA A 74 -11.39 4.16 5.61
CA ALA A 74 -10.88 5.42 5.10
C ALA A 74 -10.89 6.52 6.18
N ARG A 75 -10.64 7.77 5.78
CA ARG A 75 -10.89 8.93 6.63
C ARG A 75 -12.40 9.13 6.79
N GLU A 76 -12.87 9.04 8.01
CA GLU A 76 -14.25 9.26 8.49
C GLU A 76 -15.29 8.25 8.00
N GLU A 77 -14.88 7.26 7.21
CA GLU A 77 -15.79 6.38 6.47
C GLU A 77 -15.32 4.92 6.51
N LEU A 78 -16.30 4.01 6.52
CA LEU A 78 -16.12 2.56 6.35
C LEU A 78 -17.03 2.05 5.24
N PHE A 79 -16.42 1.42 4.24
CA PHE A 79 -17.12 0.87 3.07
C PHE A 79 -17.16 -0.66 3.09
N ALA A 80 -18.22 -1.24 2.53
CA ALA A 80 -18.32 -2.64 2.15
C ALA A 80 -18.53 -2.75 0.64
N LEU A 81 -17.52 -3.24 -0.09
CA LEU A 81 -17.50 -3.33 -1.54
C LEU A 81 -17.70 -4.77 -2.00
N ASN A 82 -18.52 -5.00 -3.02
CA ASN A 82 -18.72 -6.35 -3.56
C ASN A 82 -17.50 -6.82 -4.37
N LEU A 83 -16.98 -8.02 -4.12
CA LEU A 83 -15.79 -8.52 -4.82
C LEU A 83 -16.01 -8.79 -6.32
N SER A 84 -17.25 -9.04 -6.75
CA SER A 84 -17.57 -9.22 -8.16
C SER A 84 -17.43 -7.92 -8.95
N ASP A 85 -17.64 -6.76 -8.32
CA ASP A 85 -17.41 -5.46 -8.94
C ASP A 85 -17.21 -4.34 -7.90
N ILE A 86 -15.96 -4.06 -7.54
CA ILE A 86 -15.61 -3.00 -6.57
C ILE A 86 -15.92 -1.58 -7.09
N SER A 87 -16.10 -1.43 -8.41
CA SER A 87 -16.38 -0.12 -9.02
C SER A 87 -17.83 0.31 -8.86
N ARG A 88 -18.73 -0.63 -8.51
CA ARG A 88 -20.12 -0.31 -8.25
C ARG A 88 -20.23 0.30 -6.87
N VAL A 89 -20.75 1.53 -6.85
CA VAL A 89 -21.36 2.18 -5.68
C VAL A 89 -22.68 1.48 -5.31
N LYS A 90 -22.75 0.15 -5.37
CA LYS A 90 -23.71 -0.60 -4.53
C LYS A 90 -23.09 -0.69 -3.15
N LEU A 91 -22.95 0.48 -2.54
CA LEU A 91 -22.55 0.63 -1.16
C LEU A 91 -23.61 -0.11 -0.35
N GLN A 92 -23.33 -1.34 0.08
CA GLN A 92 -24.36 -2.09 0.81
C GLN A 92 -24.62 -1.45 2.17
N ARG A 93 -23.58 -0.85 2.77
CA ARG A 93 -23.67 0.11 3.86
C ARG A 93 -22.55 1.15 3.76
N ASN A 94 -22.89 2.41 4.02
CA ASN A 94 -21.91 3.38 4.51
C ASN A 94 -22.12 3.48 6.01
N LEU A 95 -21.05 3.37 6.79
CA LEU A 95 -21.09 3.85 8.15
C LEU A 95 -20.24 5.10 8.23
N THR A 96 -20.91 6.25 8.15
CA THR A 96 -20.27 7.52 8.50
C THR A 96 -19.87 7.44 9.95
N TRP A 97 -18.55 7.36 10.16
CA TRP A 97 -17.94 7.32 11.48
C TRP A 97 -17.13 8.58 11.69
N SER A 98 -17.83 9.69 11.55
CA SER A 98 -17.22 11.01 11.56
C SER A 98 -16.83 11.45 12.97
N THR A 99 -15.75 12.21 13.07
CA THR A 99 -15.36 12.87 14.32
C THR A 99 -16.27 14.07 14.58
N PRO A 100 -16.98 14.14 15.73
CA PRO A 100 -17.76 15.30 16.10
C PRO A 100 -16.90 16.56 16.23
N LYS A 101 -17.47 17.72 15.92
CA LYS A 101 -16.77 19.02 16.00
C LYS A 101 -16.06 19.24 17.34
N MET A 102 -16.73 18.93 18.46
CA MET A 102 -16.15 19.04 19.80
C MET A 102 -14.83 18.26 19.95
N LYS A 103 -14.75 17.04 19.42
CA LYS A 103 -13.52 16.22 19.44
C LYS A 103 -12.43 16.78 18.54
N ARG A 104 -12.82 17.38 17.41
CA ARG A 104 -11.89 18.07 16.51
C ARG A 104 -11.29 19.31 17.17
N ASP A 105 -12.12 20.08 17.88
CA ASP A 105 -11.71 21.27 18.63
C ASP A 105 -10.77 20.88 19.79
N GLU A 106 -11.09 19.81 20.54
CA GLU A 106 -10.21 19.23 21.57
C GLU A 106 -8.86 18.79 21.01
N CYS A 107 -8.85 18.14 19.85
CA CYS A 107 -7.65 17.71 19.16
C CYS A 107 -6.80 18.90 18.72
N SER A 108 -7.42 19.92 18.14
CA SER A 108 -6.73 21.14 17.70
C SER A 108 -6.17 21.94 18.87
N PHE A 109 -6.89 22.01 19.97
CA PHE A 109 -6.41 22.63 21.20
C PHE A 109 -5.09 22.01 21.71
N LYS A 110 -4.86 20.71 21.41
CA LYS A 110 -3.60 20.01 21.71
C LYS A 110 -2.49 20.26 20.66
N GLY A 111 -2.67 21.21 19.74
CA GLY A 111 -1.70 21.61 18.73
C GLY A 111 -1.68 20.73 17.48
N LYS A 112 -2.77 20.00 17.19
CA LYS A 112 -2.90 19.17 15.97
C LYS A 112 -3.62 19.91 14.85
N ASP A 113 -3.31 19.54 13.62
CA ASP A 113 -3.87 20.16 12.42
C ASP A 113 -5.36 19.78 12.22
N LEU A 114 -6.23 20.78 12.10
CA LEU A 114 -7.67 20.55 11.90
C LEU A 114 -7.99 19.92 10.54
N GLN A 115 -7.24 20.23 9.49
CA GLN A 115 -7.48 19.80 8.11
C GLN A 115 -6.85 18.44 7.77
N THR A 116 -5.94 17.94 8.60
CA THR A 116 -5.29 16.64 8.39
C THR A 116 -5.36 15.73 9.61
N ASP A 117 -4.96 16.18 10.79
CA ASP A 117 -4.77 15.29 11.95
C ASP A 117 -6.06 14.97 12.70
N CYS A 118 -6.95 15.95 12.85
CA CYS A 118 -8.12 15.85 13.72
C CYS A 118 -9.31 15.14 13.08
N PHE A 119 -9.07 14.13 12.25
CA PHE A 119 -10.10 13.24 11.72
C PHE A 119 -10.01 11.84 12.34
N ASN A 120 -11.04 11.05 12.11
CA ASN A 120 -11.10 9.64 12.41
C ASN A 120 -10.56 8.89 11.21
N TYR A 121 -9.37 8.33 11.34
CA TYR A 121 -8.82 7.43 10.35
C TYR A 121 -9.08 6.02 10.83
N ILE A 122 -9.85 5.24 10.06
CA ILE A 122 -10.03 3.83 10.35
C ILE A 122 -8.68 3.12 10.16
N LYS A 123 -8.23 2.40 11.20
CA LYS A 123 -6.93 1.72 11.23
C LYS A 123 -7.06 0.22 11.40
N ILE A 124 -8.02 -0.22 12.20
CA ILE A 124 -8.22 -1.64 12.52
C ILE A 124 -9.55 -2.08 11.91
N LEU A 125 -9.50 -3.16 11.14
CA LEU A 125 -10.66 -3.88 10.60
C LEU A 125 -10.41 -5.36 10.75
N LEU A 126 -11.15 -6.00 11.66
CA LEU A 126 -11.01 -7.42 11.96
C LEU A 126 -12.37 -8.11 11.93
N ARG A 127 -12.42 -9.34 11.44
CA ARG A 127 -13.59 -10.20 11.59
C ARG A 127 -13.51 -10.89 12.96
N VAL A 128 -14.56 -10.74 13.77
CA VAL A 128 -14.64 -11.35 15.11
C VAL A 128 -15.41 -12.65 15.07
N ASN A 129 -16.54 -12.64 14.36
CA ASN A 129 -17.39 -13.80 14.13
C ASN A 129 -18.06 -13.67 12.76
N SER A 130 -18.97 -14.59 12.43
CA SER A 130 -19.67 -14.62 11.14
C SER A 130 -20.56 -13.39 10.89
N THR A 131 -20.91 -12.63 11.92
CA THR A 131 -21.86 -11.51 11.85
C THR A 131 -21.28 -10.17 12.28
N HIS A 132 -20.07 -10.11 12.83
CA HIS A 132 -19.50 -8.89 13.41
C HIS A 132 -18.06 -8.65 13.01
N LEU A 133 -17.80 -7.38 12.70
CA LEU A 133 -16.48 -6.81 12.55
C LEU A 133 -16.12 -6.01 13.80
N TYR A 134 -14.86 -6.07 14.22
CA TYR A 134 -14.27 -5.15 15.18
C TYR A 134 -13.48 -4.09 14.44
N VAL A 135 -13.83 -2.84 14.69
CA VAL A 135 -13.29 -1.71 13.95
C VAL A 135 -12.80 -0.66 14.93
N CYS A 136 -11.61 -0.10 14.68
CA CYS A 136 -11.09 1.03 15.45
C CYS A 136 -10.55 2.12 14.54
N GLY A 137 -10.66 3.36 15.01
CA GLY A 137 -10.09 4.52 14.35
C GLY A 137 -9.45 5.51 15.32
N THR A 138 -8.70 6.46 14.77
CA THR A 138 -7.95 7.45 15.55
C THR A 138 -8.83 8.47 16.26
N TYR A 139 -10.02 8.73 15.71
CA TYR A 139 -11.06 9.62 16.23
C TYR A 139 -10.51 10.92 16.84
N ALA A 140 -9.74 11.65 16.02
CA ALA A 140 -9.03 12.88 16.39
C ALA A 140 -8.16 12.75 17.65
N PHE A 141 -7.17 11.85 17.60
CA PHE A 141 -6.25 11.58 18.72
C PHE A 141 -6.95 11.16 20.02
N SER A 142 -8.13 10.53 19.90
CA SER A 142 -8.90 9.96 21.00
C SER A 142 -9.50 8.62 20.55
N PRO A 143 -8.67 7.59 20.34
CA PRO A 143 -9.07 6.38 19.62
C PRO A 143 -10.30 5.70 20.21
N ILE A 144 -11.19 5.23 19.34
CA ILE A 144 -12.38 4.47 19.71
C ILE A 144 -12.53 3.23 18.84
N CYS A 145 -13.20 2.23 19.41
CA CYS A 145 -13.51 0.98 18.74
C CYS A 145 -14.99 0.66 18.87
N ALA A 146 -15.53 -0.09 17.91
CA ALA A 146 -16.91 -0.54 17.90
C ALA A 146 -17.03 -1.89 17.20
N TYR A 147 -18.07 -2.63 17.57
CA TYR A 147 -18.51 -3.81 16.83
C TYR A 147 -19.56 -3.38 15.81
N ILE A 148 -19.38 -3.77 14.55
CA ILE A 148 -20.28 -3.45 13.45
C ILE A 148 -20.80 -4.76 12.88
N VAL A 149 -22.12 -4.85 12.67
CA VAL A 149 -22.73 -6.01 12.03
C VAL A 149 -22.26 -6.10 10.57
N SER A 150 -21.60 -7.19 10.21
CA SER A 150 -21.22 -7.47 8.83
C SER A 150 -22.48 -7.63 7.98
N VAL A 151 -22.45 -7.08 6.77
CA VAL A 151 -23.56 -7.16 5.80
C VAL A 151 -23.70 -8.57 5.26
#